data_AF-A0A6B3MWK8-F1
#
_entry.id   AF-A0A6B3MWK8-F1
#
_cell.length_a   1.000
_cell.length_b   1.000
_cell.length_c   1.000
_cell.angle_alpha   90.00
_cell.angle_beta   90.00
_cell.angle_gamma   90.00
#
_symmetry.space_group_name_H-M   'P 1'
#
loop_
_entity.id
_entity.type
_entity.pdbx_description
1 polymer ?
#
loop_
_entity_poly.entity_id
_entity_poly.type
_entity_poly.pdbx_seq_one_letter_code
_entity_poly.pdbx_strand_id
1 'polypeptide(L)' 'LPESELKQNICLQVYPTGKKTYLPPNLTLTVLDASGTVFLEAQARQIDNYIQLQFSGVPGEQFSVEVALGDARIIEDFAI' A
#
# COMPACT_ATOMS: atom_id res chain seq x y z
N LEU A 1 15.13 6.81 24.40
CA LEU A 1 13.69 7.06 24.21
C LEU A 1 13.04 5.73 23.88
N PRO A 2 11.85 5.40 24.38
CA PRO A 2 11.16 4.17 23.99
C PRO A 2 10.86 4.22 22.49
N GLU A 3 11.03 3.10 21.76
CA GLU A 3 10.73 3.00 20.32
C GLU A 3 9.32 3.47 19.95
N SER A 4 8.37 3.39 20.88
CA SER A 4 6.98 3.82 20.67
C SER A 4 6.82 5.33 20.43
N GLU A 5 7.77 6.17 20.86
CA GLU A 5 7.69 7.63 20.67
C GLU A 5 8.21 8.07 19.29
N LEU A 6 8.83 7.17 18.52
CA LEU A 6 9.37 7.46 17.19
C LEU A 6 8.48 6.93 16.05
N LYS A 7 7.37 6.26 16.36
CA LYS A 7 6.51 5.65 15.35
C LYS A 7 5.75 6.70 14.55
N GLN A 8 5.91 6.65 13.23
CA GLN A 8 5.10 7.40 12.27
C GLN A 8 3.96 6.52 11.76
N ASN A 9 2.76 7.09 11.64
CA ASN A 9 1.63 6.42 11.03
C ASN A 9 1.64 6.68 9.52
N ILE A 10 1.60 5.61 8.74
CA ILE A 10 1.58 5.64 7.28
C ILE A 10 0.19 5.23 6.80
N CYS A 11 -0.35 5.99 5.85
CA CYS A 11 -1.60 5.69 5.17
C CYS A 11 -1.36 5.65 3.67
N LEU A 12 -1.62 4.51 3.05
CA LEU A 12 -1.52 4.31 1.61
C LEU A 12 -2.91 4.16 1.03
N GLN A 13 -3.20 4.90 -0.03
CA GLN A 13 -4.49 4.89 -0.70
C GLN A 13 -4.30 4.81 -2.21
N VAL A 14 -5.10 3.98 -2.87
CA VAL A 14 -5.19 3.93 -4.34
C VAL A 14 -6.58 4.37 -4.75
N TYR A 15 -6.63 5.37 -5.64
CA TYR A 15 -7.86 5.93 -6.20
C TYR A 15 -7.94 5.64 -7.72
N PRO A 16 -9.15 5.53 -8.30
CA PRO A 16 -9.32 5.43 -9.74
C PRO A 16 -8.88 6.73 -10.42
N THR A 17 -8.29 6.58 -11.61
CA THR A 17 -7.83 7.73 -12.41
C THR A 17 -8.82 8.09 -13.52
N GLY A 18 -8.77 9.33 -13.99
CA GLY A 18 -9.62 9.81 -15.08
C GLY A 18 -11.06 10.07 -14.66
N LYS A 19 -12.04 9.62 -15.45
CA LYS A 19 -13.48 9.83 -15.19
C LYS A 19 -14.17 8.61 -14.55
N LYS A 20 -13.42 7.67 -13.96
CA LYS A 20 -13.97 6.45 -13.35
C LYS A 20 -14.32 6.69 -11.87
N THR A 21 -15.43 6.10 -11.43
CA THR A 21 -15.89 6.16 -10.03
C THR A 21 -15.28 5.06 -9.15
N TYR A 22 -15.05 3.88 -9.75
CA TYR A 22 -14.59 2.69 -9.04
C TYR A 22 -13.25 2.21 -9.58
N LEU A 23 -12.47 1.58 -8.70
CA LEU A 23 -11.26 0.88 -9.08
C LEU A 23 -11.60 -0.33 -9.97
N PRO A 24 -10.66 -0.75 -10.84
CA PRO A 24 -10.76 -2.05 -11.49
C PRO A 24 -10.89 -3.16 -10.43
N PRO A 25 -11.86 -4.09 -10.57
CA PRO A 25 -11.94 -5.25 -9.70
C PRO A 25 -10.63 -6.05 -9.75
N ASN A 26 -10.25 -6.63 -8.62
CA ASN A 26 -9.02 -7.41 -8.44
C ASN A 26 -7.72 -6.58 -8.53
N LEU A 27 -7.81 -5.25 -8.57
CA LEU A 27 -6.62 -4.41 -8.34
C LEU A 27 -6.14 -4.62 -6.90
N THR A 28 -4.86 -4.92 -6.73
CA THR A 28 -4.25 -5.21 -5.44
C THR A 28 -3.29 -4.09 -5.05
N LEU A 29 -3.37 -3.65 -3.79
CA LEU A 29 -2.39 -2.79 -3.13
C LEU A 29 -1.70 -3.61 -2.05
N THR A 30 -0.39 -3.75 -2.14
CA THR A 30 0.40 -4.60 -1.25
C THR A 30 1.56 -3.81 -0.66
N VAL A 31 1.78 -3.96 0.65
CA VAL A 31 2.99 -3.48 1.34
C VAL A 31 3.91 -4.67 1.53
N LEU A 32 5.13 -4.55 1.04
CA LEU A 32 6.20 -5.52 1.24
C LEU A 32 7.16 -5.00 2.31
N ASP A 33 7.61 -5.87 3.21
CA ASP A 33 8.69 -5.54 4.14
C ASP A 33 10.06 -5.49 3.43
N ALA A 34 11.12 -5.14 4.18
CA ALA A 34 12.48 -5.04 3.64
C ALA A 34 13.05 -6.34 3.04
N SER A 35 12.43 -7.50 3.30
CA SER A 35 12.80 -8.78 2.68
C SER A 35 12.03 -9.06 1.38
N GLY A 36 11.09 -8.20 1.00
CA GLY A 36 10.16 -8.42 -0.11
C GLY A 36 8.98 -9.33 0.26
N THR A 37 8.76 -9.59 1.55
CA THR A 37 7.63 -10.42 2.02
C THR A 37 6.38 -9.57 2.18
N VAL A 38 5.22 -10.11 1.81
CA VAL A 38 3.93 -9.44 2.00
C VAL A 38 3.68 -9.19 3.48
N PHE A 39 3.60 -7.92 3.85
CA PHE A 39 3.25 -7.47 5.19
C PHE A 39 1.75 -7.16 5.29
N LEU A 40 1.21 -6.41 4.33
CA LEU A 40 -0.21 -6.06 4.25
C LEU A 40 -0.70 -6.10 2.81
N GLU A 41 -1.98 -6.41 2.61
CA GLU A 41 -2.59 -6.46 1.28
C GLU A 41 -4.07 -6.04 1.35
N ALA A 42 -4.52 -5.32 0.32
CA ALA A 42 -5.92 -5.04 0.06
C ALA A 42 -6.22 -5.28 -1.42
N GLN A 43 -7.40 -5.84 -1.72
CA GLN A 43 -7.87 -6.06 -3.08
C GLN A 43 -9.20 -5.32 -3.31
N ALA A 44 -9.27 -4.57 -4.41
CA ALA A 44 -10.45 -3.82 -4.81
C ALA A 44 -11.58 -4.75 -5.29
N ARG A 45 -12.80 -4.47 -4.83
CA ARG A 45 -14.04 -5.10 -5.25
C ARG A 45 -14.80 -4.18 -6.22
N GLN A 46 -15.92 -4.67 -6.75
CA GLN A 46 -16.69 -4.02 -7.82
C GLN A 46 -17.11 -2.56 -7.56
N ILE A 47 -17.33 -2.18 -6.31
CA ILE A 47 -17.85 -0.85 -5.93
C ILE A 47 -16.89 -0.05 -5.06
N ASP A 48 -15.64 -0.51 -4.92
CA ASP A 48 -14.65 0.21 -4.14
C ASP A 48 -14.15 1.42 -4.94
N ASN A 49 -14.42 2.62 -4.42
CA ASN A 49 -13.95 3.90 -4.98
C ASN A 49 -12.52 4.23 -4.55
N TYR A 50 -11.98 3.52 -3.56
CA TYR A 50 -10.57 3.46 -3.21
C TYR A 50 -10.32 2.20 -2.36
N ILE A 51 -9.06 1.79 -2.26
CA ILE A 51 -8.58 0.84 -1.25
C ILE A 51 -7.48 1.49 -0.43
N GLN A 52 -7.30 1.02 0.80
CA GLN A 52 -6.40 1.65 1.75
C GLN A 52 -5.74 0.61 2.66
N LEU A 53 -4.47 0.87 2.99
CA LEU A 53 -3.74 0.20 4.06
C LEU A 53 -3.19 1.24 5.04
N GLN A 54 -3.15 0.87 6.31
CA GLN A 54 -2.57 1.68 7.38
C GLN A 54 -1.63 0.83 8.22
N PHE A 55 -0.47 1.39 8.52
CA PHE A 55 0.51 0.77 9.41
C PHE A 55 1.33 1.86 10.10
N SER A 56 2.22 1.46 11.00
CA SER A 56 3.17 2.36 11.65
C SER A 56 4.55 1.76 11.59
N GLY A 57 5.57 2.62 11.53
CA GLY A 57 6.97 2.22 11.55
C GLY A 57 7.86 3.34 12.06
N VAL A 58 9.15 3.10 12.15
CA VAL A 58 10.13 4.07 12.66
C VAL A 58 10.99 4.64 11.52
N PRO A 59 11.54 5.87 11.67
CA PRO A 59 12.39 6.46 10.66
C PRO A 59 13.54 5.54 10.23
N GLY A 60 13.74 5.41 8.92
CA GLY A 60 14.74 4.56 8.30
C GLY A 60 14.27 3.13 7.99
N GLU A 61 13.10 2.70 8.47
CA GLU A 61 12.52 1.42 8.06
C GLU A 61 12.17 1.44 6.57
N GLN A 62 12.62 0.41 5.86
CA GLN A 62 12.39 0.24 4.44
C GLN A 62 11.16 -0.64 4.20
N PHE A 63 10.36 -0.26 3.20
CA PHE A 63 9.23 -1.03 2.71
C PHE A 63 9.04 -0.73 1.23
N SER A 64 8.37 -1.64 0.52
CA SER A 64 7.97 -1.40 -0.86
C SER A 64 6.45 -1.41 -0.97
N VAL A 65 5.92 -0.63 -1.91
CA VAL A 65 4.49 -0.63 -2.25
C VAL A 65 4.34 -1.21 -3.65
N GLU A 66 3.59 -2.31 -3.75
CA GLU A 66 3.20 -2.90 -5.03
C GLU A 66 1.74 -2.54 -5.34
N VAL A 67 1.49 -2.10 -6.58
CA VAL A 67 0.14 -1.99 -7.15
C VAL A 67 0.06 -2.92 -8.36
N ALA A 68 -0.85 -3.88 -8.33
CA ALA A 68 -0.98 -4.92 -9.35
C ALA A 68 -2.40 -5.04 -9.91
N LEU A 69 -2.51 -5.37 -11.20
CA LEU A 69 -3.76 -5.69 -11.88
C LEU A 69 -3.51 -6.71 -13.00
N GLY A 70 -3.93 -7.96 -12.78
CA GLY A 70 -3.56 -9.06 -13.68
C GLY A 70 -2.04 -9.25 -13.70
N ASP A 71 -1.45 -9.28 -14.89
CA ASP A 71 0.01 -9.45 -15.06
C ASP A 71 0.79 -8.13 -14.95
N ALA A 72 0.10 -6.99 -14.91
CA ALA A 72 0.72 -5.68 -14.78
C ALA A 72 0.97 -5.35 -13.30
N ARG A 73 2.19 -4.94 -12.97
CA ARG A 73 2.55 -4.45 -11.64
C ARG A 73 3.57 -3.33 -11.67
N ILE A 74 3.50 -2.46 -10.67
CA ILE A 74 4.50 -1.44 -10.36
C ILE A 74 4.88 -1.63 -8.89
N ILE A 75 6.18 -1.56 -8.60
CA ILE A 75 6.74 -1.61 -7.26
C ILE A 75 7.57 -0.35 -7.07
N GLU A 76 7.36 0.35 -5.97
CA GLU A 76 8.14 1.52 -5.56
C GLU A 76 8.68 1.32 -4.15
N ASP A 77 9.94 1.69 -3.94
CA ASP A 77 10.64 1.54 -2.67
C ASP A 77 10.57 2.84 -1.85
N PHE A 78 10.32 2.70 -0.54
CA PHE A 78 10.19 3.81 0.39
C PHE A 78 11.01 3.56 1.66
N ALA A 79 11.34 4.66 2.33
CA ALA A 79 11.81 4.65 3.71
C ALA A 79 10.92 5.59 4.53
N ILE A 80 10.57 5.16 5.74
CA ILE A 80 9.84 5.97 6.73
C ILE A 80 10.73 7.09 7.28
#